data_AF-A0A3A5WP42-F1
#
_entry.id   AF-A0A3A5WP42-F1
#
_cell.length_a   1.000
_cell.length_b   1.000
_cell.length_c   1.000
_cell.angle_alpha   90.00
_cell.angle_beta   90.00
_cell.angle_gamma   90.00
#
_symmetry.space_group_name_H-M   'P 1'
#
loop_
_entity.id
_entity.type
_entity.pdbx_description
1 polymer ?
#
loop_
_entity_poly.entity_id
_entity_poly.type
_entity_poly.pdbx_seq_one_letter_code
_entity_poly.pdbx_strand_id
1 'polypeptide(L)'
;MVEERPLLTMVKSRVIGEPHPVLSAADEGLLNTLSSLCSFMTAEDLASFLFSPMFTSLTKGREAFVVFEVGLFLDHTKTIDVIASQEGLVFADAQASGAFSSNVHSVINEEDAIQKLMLWHEMVYTTEARFS
;
A
#
# COMPACT_ATOMS: atom_id res chain seq x y z
N MET A 1 -24.88 14.95 4.86
CA MET A 1 -24.16 14.45 3.67
C MET A 1 -22.88 13.84 4.19
N VAL A 2 -22.69 12.53 4.01
CA VAL A 2 -21.40 11.91 4.32
C VAL A 2 -20.49 12.33 3.18
N GLU A 3 -19.51 13.20 3.43
CA GLU A 3 -18.54 13.56 2.39
C GLU A 3 -17.81 12.30 1.94
N GLU A 4 -17.90 11.98 0.65
CA GLU A 4 -17.07 10.95 0.00
C GLU A 4 -15.62 11.40 0.12
N ARG A 5 -14.93 10.86 1.11
CA ARG A 5 -13.52 11.10 1.38
C ARG A 5 -12.72 9.85 1.02
N PRO A 6 -11.45 9.99 0.62
CA PRO A 6 -10.59 8.85 0.40
C PRO A 6 -10.50 7.96 1.65
N LEU A 7 -10.34 6.66 1.42
CA LEU A 7 -10.18 5.66 2.48
C LEU A 7 -8.70 5.47 2.80
N LEU A 8 -7.87 5.40 1.76
CA LEU A 8 -6.45 5.08 1.85
C LEU A 8 -5.59 6.14 1.19
N THR A 9 -4.34 6.16 1.64
CA THR A 9 -3.25 6.88 1.00
C THR A 9 -2.13 5.91 0.68
N MET A 10 -1.31 6.23 -0.31
CA MET A 10 -0.07 5.51 -0.61
C MET A 10 1.04 6.50 -0.95
N VAL A 11 2.24 6.24 -0.45
CA VAL A 11 3.44 7.03 -0.77
C VAL A 11 4.67 6.14 -0.77
N LYS A 12 5.69 6.50 -1.55
CA LYS A 12 7.02 5.89 -1.49
C LYS A 12 7.63 6.24 -0.14
N SER A 13 7.84 5.23 0.70
CA SER A 13 8.42 5.40 2.03
C SER A 13 9.95 5.49 1.95
N ARG A 14 10.58 4.45 1.40
CA ARG A 14 12.04 4.30 1.39
C ARG A 14 12.50 3.39 0.26
N VAL A 15 13.74 3.58 -0.17
CA VAL A 15 14.44 2.67 -1.07
C VAL A 15 15.21 1.67 -0.21
N ILE A 16 15.18 0.40 -0.60
CA ILE A 16 15.86 -0.70 0.09
C ILE A 16 16.64 -1.51 -0.94
N GLY A 17 17.50 -2.42 -0.48
CA GLY A 17 18.24 -3.33 -1.36
C GLY A 17 19.31 -2.64 -2.22
N GLU A 18 20.41 -3.34 -2.46
CA GLU A 18 21.45 -2.92 -3.40
C GLU A 18 21.89 -4.11 -4.25
N PRO A 19 22.17 -3.91 -5.55
CA PRO A 19 22.09 -2.64 -6.28
C PRO A 19 20.66 -2.25 -6.66
N HIS A 20 20.40 -0.94 -6.80
CA HIS A 20 19.12 -0.46 -7.31
C HIS A 20 18.91 -0.88 -8.77
N PRO A 21 17.70 -1.29 -9.16
CA PRO A 21 17.42 -1.71 -10.52
C PRO A 21 17.52 -0.53 -11.49
N VAL A 22 17.91 -0.81 -12.73
CA VAL A 22 17.79 0.15 -13.83
C VAL A 22 16.32 0.25 -14.20
N LEU A 23 15.76 1.44 -14.05
CA LEU A 23 14.35 1.72 -14.31
C LEU A 23 14.15 2.31 -15.71
N SER A 24 12.99 2.05 -16.31
CA SER A 24 12.57 2.78 -17.50
C SER A 24 12.13 4.20 -17.13
N ALA A 25 12.12 5.13 -18.09
CA ALA A 25 11.62 6.49 -17.84
C ALA A 25 10.16 6.51 -17.33
N ALA A 26 9.34 5.52 -17.72
CA ALA A 26 7.98 5.36 -17.24
C ALA A 26 7.94 4.91 -15.76
N ASP A 27 8.78 3.93 -15.41
CA ASP A 27 8.90 3.44 -14.03
C ASP A 27 9.45 4.52 -13.09
N GLU A 28 10.44 5.30 -13.54
CA GLU A 28 10.96 6.46 -12.80
C GLU A 28 9.88 7.53 -12.62
N GLY A 29 9.11 7.83 -13.66
CA GLY A 29 7.99 8.76 -13.59
C GLY A 29 6.93 8.31 -12.58
N LEU A 30 6.61 7.01 -12.54
CA LEU A 30 5.70 6.44 -11.57
C LEU A 30 6.24 6.55 -10.13
N LEU A 31 7.52 6.21 -9.90
CA LEU A 31 8.14 6.36 -8.58
C LEU A 31 8.19 7.81 -8.10
N ASN A 32 8.44 8.75 -9.01
CA ASN A 32 8.40 10.17 -8.69
C ASN A 32 6.98 10.62 -8.32
N THR A 33 5.97 10.13 -9.03
CA THR A 33 4.56 10.37 -8.71
C THR A 33 4.22 9.83 -7.33
N LEU A 34 4.59 8.57 -7.05
CA LEU A 34 4.39 7.93 -5.76
C LEU A 34 5.27 8.54 -4.65
N SER A 35 6.27 9.35 -4.96
CA SER A 35 7.02 10.10 -3.93
C SER A 35 6.19 11.26 -3.37
N SER A 36 5.09 11.61 -4.02
CA SER A 36 4.02 12.44 -3.45
C SER A 36 2.91 11.54 -2.91
N LEU A 37 2.21 12.00 -1.87
CA LEU A 37 1.08 11.28 -1.30
C LEU A 37 -0.04 11.12 -2.34
N CYS A 38 -0.39 9.88 -2.69
CA CYS A 38 -1.55 9.54 -3.53
C CYS A 38 -2.71 9.09 -2.64
N SER A 39 -3.94 9.50 -2.97
CA SER A 39 -5.15 9.11 -2.23
C SER A 39 -6.04 8.21 -3.08
N PHE A 40 -6.70 7.24 -2.45
CA PHE A 40 -7.56 6.24 -3.09
C PHE A 40 -8.93 6.25 -2.41
N MET A 41 -10.02 6.27 -3.21
CA MET A 41 -11.37 6.38 -2.66
C MET A 41 -11.78 5.12 -1.92
N THR A 42 -11.34 3.96 -2.40
CA THR A 42 -11.65 2.67 -1.79
C THR A 42 -10.44 1.72 -1.77
N ALA A 43 -10.59 0.58 -1.11
CA ALA A 43 -9.59 -0.49 -1.15
C ALA A 43 -9.49 -1.11 -2.57
N GLU A 44 -10.60 -1.15 -3.31
CA GLU A 44 -10.65 -1.58 -4.71
C GLU A 44 -9.79 -0.68 -5.60
N ASP A 45 -9.90 0.65 -5.47
CA ASP A 45 -9.07 1.57 -6.27
C ASP A 45 -7.57 1.33 -6.04
N LEU A 46 -7.17 1.15 -4.78
CA LEU A 46 -5.78 0.86 -4.44
C LEU A 46 -5.34 -0.51 -4.96
N ALA A 47 -6.16 -1.54 -4.77
CA ALA A 47 -5.86 -2.88 -5.27
C ALA A 47 -5.74 -2.89 -6.81
N SER A 48 -6.71 -2.31 -7.53
CA SER A 48 -6.63 -2.18 -8.98
C SER A 48 -5.39 -1.42 -9.45
N PHE A 49 -4.94 -0.42 -8.68
CA PHE A 49 -3.66 0.24 -8.94
C PHE A 49 -2.46 -0.69 -8.75
N LEU A 50 -2.39 -1.44 -7.64
CA LEU A 50 -1.30 -2.40 -7.36
C LEU A 50 -1.21 -3.52 -8.41
N PHE A 51 -2.32 -3.89 -9.04
CA PHE A 51 -2.37 -4.89 -10.11
C PHE A 51 -2.36 -4.30 -11.52
N SER A 52 -2.29 -2.97 -11.64
CA SER A 52 -2.25 -2.28 -12.93
C SER A 52 -0.99 -2.61 -13.74
N PRO A 53 -1.04 -2.51 -15.08
CA PRO A 53 0.15 -2.70 -15.92
C PRO A 53 1.33 -1.79 -15.54
N MET A 54 1.07 -0.56 -15.08
CA MET A 54 2.13 0.38 -14.72
C MET A 54 2.83 -0.01 -13.41
N PHE A 55 2.07 -0.40 -12.39
CA PHE A 55 2.67 -0.80 -11.11
C PHE A 55 3.36 -2.16 -11.23
N THR A 56 2.76 -3.09 -11.96
CA THR A 56 3.37 -4.40 -12.23
C THR A 56 4.63 -4.29 -13.08
N SER A 57 4.71 -3.36 -14.06
CA SER A 57 5.95 -3.03 -14.78
C SER A 57 7.07 -2.61 -13.82
N LEU A 58 6.74 -1.76 -12.84
CA LEU A 58 7.70 -1.25 -11.86
C LEU A 58 8.20 -2.33 -10.88
N THR A 59 7.42 -3.36 -10.60
CA THR A 59 7.64 -4.24 -9.45
C THR A 59 7.89 -5.70 -9.81
N LYS A 60 7.29 -6.22 -10.87
CA LYS A 60 7.26 -7.66 -11.17
C LYS A 60 8.65 -8.20 -11.54
N GLY A 61 9.02 -9.32 -10.92
CA GLY A 61 10.25 -10.06 -11.22
C GLY A 61 11.53 -9.37 -10.75
N ARG A 62 11.41 -8.36 -9.89
CA ARG A 62 12.55 -7.61 -9.33
C ARG A 62 12.76 -8.01 -7.87
N GLU A 63 13.99 -7.95 -7.40
CA GLU A 63 14.26 -7.97 -5.96
C GLU A 63 13.61 -6.76 -5.30
N ALA A 64 13.26 -6.90 -4.02
CA ALA A 64 12.64 -5.81 -3.28
C ALA A 64 13.61 -4.63 -3.17
N PHE A 65 13.27 -3.54 -3.85
CA PHE A 65 14.13 -2.35 -3.93
C PHE A 65 13.45 -1.08 -3.41
N VAL A 66 12.15 -1.13 -3.15
CA VAL A 66 11.36 0.02 -2.70
C VAL A 66 10.26 -0.47 -1.76
N VAL A 67 10.01 0.32 -0.73
CA VAL A 67 8.90 0.14 0.18
C VAL A 67 7.94 1.31 0.00
N PHE A 68 6.67 0.99 -0.21
CA PHE A 68 5.59 1.95 -0.18
C PHE A 68 4.88 1.87 1.16
N GLU A 69 4.43 3.00 1.67
CA GLU A 69 3.58 3.08 2.84
C GLU A 69 2.14 3.27 2.37
N VAL A 70 1.22 2.46 2.90
CA VAL A 70 -0.22 2.65 2.77
C VAL A 70 -0.76 3.08 4.12
N GLY A 71 -1.47 4.21 4.16
CA GLY A 71 -1.98 4.80 5.40
C GLY A 71 -3.48 5.04 5.35
N LEU A 72 -4.13 5.10 6.53
CA LEU A 72 -5.50 5.58 6.63
C LEU A 72 -5.55 7.06 6.25
N PHE A 73 -6.55 7.44 5.45
CA PHE A 73 -6.69 8.84 5.04
C PHE A 73 -6.98 9.79 6.22
N LEU A 74 -7.75 9.34 7.22
CA LEU A 74 -8.12 10.17 8.37
C LEU A 74 -7.10 10.14 9.51
N ASP A 75 -6.19 9.18 9.51
CA ASP A 75 -5.14 9.04 10.51
C ASP A 75 -3.88 8.45 9.88
N HIS A 76 -3.01 9.33 9.38
CA HIS A 76 -1.75 8.94 8.74
C HIS A 76 -0.73 8.33 9.72
N THR A 77 -1.03 8.25 11.03
CA THR A 77 -0.21 7.47 11.95
C THR A 77 -0.47 5.98 11.84
N LYS A 78 -1.60 5.57 11.23
CA LYS A 78 -1.94 4.15 10.97
C LYS A 78 -1.48 3.78 9.58
N THR A 79 -0.46 2.93 9.50
CA THR A 79 0.16 2.56 8.22
C THR A 79 0.54 1.09 8.16
N ILE A 80 0.59 0.56 6.94
CA ILE A 80 1.24 -0.71 6.58
C ILE A 80 2.26 -0.44 5.47
N ASP A 81 3.28 -1.29 5.40
CA ASP A 81 4.22 -1.31 4.28
C ASP A 81 3.68 -2.22 3.16
N VAL A 82 3.79 -1.78 1.92
CA VAL A 82 3.62 -2.58 0.70
C VAL A 82 5.00 -2.76 0.07
N ILE A 83 5.43 -4.01 -0.01
CA ILE A 83 6.75 -4.40 -0.50
C ILE A 83 6.55 -5.33 -1.68
N ALA A 84 7.08 -4.95 -2.84
CA ALA A 84 7.13 -5.86 -3.98
C ALA A 84 8.44 -6.63 -4.02
N SER A 85 8.38 -7.90 -4.39
CA SER A 85 9.52 -8.79 -4.54
C SER A 85 9.35 -9.72 -5.74
N GLN A 86 10.33 -10.59 -5.99
CA GLN A 86 10.25 -11.60 -7.03
C GLN A 86 9.07 -12.57 -6.81
N GLU A 87 8.70 -12.81 -5.56
CA GLU A 87 7.63 -13.73 -5.16
C GLU A 87 6.24 -13.09 -5.20
N GLY A 88 6.16 -11.77 -5.36
CA GLY A 88 4.90 -11.02 -5.37
C GLY A 88 4.89 -9.86 -4.39
N LEU A 89 3.68 -9.40 -4.06
CA LEU A 89 3.45 -8.30 -3.13
C LEU A 89 3.28 -8.83 -1.70
N VAL A 90 3.83 -8.09 -0.75
CA VAL A 90 3.73 -8.36 0.68
C VAL A 90 3.19 -7.12 1.37
N PHE A 91 2.19 -7.31 2.23
CA PHE A 91 1.72 -6.31 3.17
C PHE A 91 2.32 -6.59 4.54
N ALA A 92 2.98 -5.60 5.14
CA ALA A 92 3.60 -5.72 6.45
C ALA A 92 3.04 -4.65 7.42
N ASP A 93 2.47 -5.11 8.52
CA ASP A 93 1.88 -4.30 9.58
C ASP A 93 2.86 -4.16 10.74
N ALA A 94 3.83 -3.26 10.60
CA ALA A 94 4.86 -3.03 11.60
C ALA A 94 4.31 -2.57 12.97
N GLN A 95 3.08 -2.02 13.00
CA GLN A 95 2.41 -1.58 14.22
C GLN A 95 1.69 -2.72 14.95
N ALA A 96 1.65 -3.93 14.35
CA ALA A 96 1.01 -5.11 14.89
C ALA A 96 -0.45 -4.85 15.31
N SER A 97 -1.24 -4.25 14.42
CA SER A 97 -2.68 -4.00 14.62
C SER A 97 -3.48 -5.28 14.85
N GLY A 98 -2.94 -6.44 14.46
CA GLY A 98 -3.59 -7.74 14.53
C GLY A 98 -4.33 -8.11 13.24
N ALA A 99 -4.27 -7.28 12.20
CA ALA A 99 -4.93 -7.55 10.91
C ALA A 99 -4.34 -8.76 10.16
N PHE A 100 -3.05 -9.02 10.30
CA PHE A 100 -2.35 -10.11 9.59
C PHE A 100 -1.72 -11.09 10.59
N SER A 101 -1.77 -12.39 10.30
CA SER A 101 -1.09 -13.40 11.12
C SER A 101 0.42 -13.20 11.04
N SER A 102 1.09 -13.03 12.19
CA SER A 102 2.51 -12.65 12.27
C SER A 102 2.84 -11.29 11.66
N ASN A 103 1.85 -10.39 11.56
CA ASN A 103 2.00 -9.02 11.08
C ASN A 103 2.43 -8.89 9.61
N VAL A 104 2.37 -9.97 8.83
CA VAL A 104 2.76 -9.98 7.42
C VAL A 104 1.76 -10.83 6.63
N HIS A 105 1.41 -10.38 5.42
CA HIS A 105 0.57 -11.12 4.50
C HIS A 105 1.12 -11.07 3.07
N SER A 106 1.37 -12.24 2.48
CA SER A 106 1.73 -12.35 1.06
C SER A 106 0.47 -12.31 0.21
N VAL A 107 0.36 -11.29 -0.63
CA VAL A 107 -0.83 -11.02 -1.45
C VAL A 107 -0.88 -12.00 -2.62
N ILE A 108 -2.01 -12.69 -2.76
CA ILE A 108 -2.18 -13.77 -3.74
C ILE A 108 -2.69 -13.21 -5.08
N ASN A 109 -3.66 -12.30 -5.03
CA ASN A 109 -4.29 -11.68 -6.18
C ASN A 109 -4.98 -10.37 -5.78
N GLU A 110 -5.63 -9.70 -6.74
CA GLU A 110 -6.32 -8.43 -6.51
C GLU A 110 -7.46 -8.54 -5.49
N GLU A 111 -8.24 -9.62 -5.54
CA GLU A 111 -9.35 -9.85 -4.59
C GLU A 111 -8.84 -10.03 -3.15
N ASP A 112 -7.76 -10.79 -2.97
CA ASP A 112 -7.08 -10.94 -1.69
C ASP A 112 -6.52 -9.60 -1.19
N ALA A 113 -5.93 -8.78 -2.07
CA ALA A 113 -5.48 -7.45 -1.70
C ALA A 113 -6.63 -6.58 -1.16
N ILE A 114 -7.78 -6.57 -1.83
CA ILE A 114 -8.98 -5.85 -1.39
C ILE A 114 -9.40 -6.33 0.00
N GLN A 115 -9.55 -7.64 0.18
CA GLN A 115 -9.99 -8.24 1.44
C GLN A 115 -9.04 -7.88 2.58
N LYS A 116 -7.72 -7.87 2.35
CA LYS A 116 -6.71 -7.59 3.38
C LYS A 116 -6.59 -6.11 3.70
N LEU A 117 -6.71 -5.24 2.71
CA LEU A 117 -6.76 -3.79 2.91
C LEU A 117 -8.00 -3.41 3.73
N MET A 118 -9.15 -3.99 3.42
CA MET A 118 -10.40 -3.78 4.17
C MET A 118 -10.30 -4.33 5.59
N LEU A 119 -9.79 -5.55 5.77
CA LEU A 119 -9.57 -6.14 7.09
C LEU A 119 -8.66 -5.25 7.96
N TRP A 120 -7.54 -4.81 7.40
CA TRP A 120 -6.64 -3.89 8.12
C TRP A 120 -7.35 -2.57 8.45
N HIS A 121 -8.01 -1.96 7.48
CA HIS A 121 -8.77 -0.73 7.69
C HIS A 121 -9.77 -0.88 8.84
N GLU A 122 -10.62 -1.90 8.83
CA GLU A 122 -11.61 -2.15 9.90
C GLU A 122 -10.99 -2.35 11.28
N MET A 123 -9.80 -2.95 11.34
CA MET A 123 -9.07 -3.17 12.60
C MET A 123 -8.49 -1.87 13.18
N VAL A 124 -7.96 -0.98 12.35
CA VAL A 124 -7.32 0.26 12.79
C VAL A 124 -8.23 1.48 12.79
N TYR A 125 -9.35 1.40 12.07
CA TYR A 125 -10.34 2.46 11.99
C TYR A 125 -11.20 2.47 13.25
N THR A 126 -10.90 3.37 14.18
CA THR A 126 -11.76 3.65 15.32
C THR A 126 -12.71 4.78 15.00
N THR A 127 -14.02 4.53 15.08
CA THR A 127 -15.06 5.57 14.93
C THR A 127 -15.11 6.55 16.12
N GLU A 128 -14.26 6.37 17.13
CA GLU A 128 -14.25 7.18 18.35
C GLU A 128 -13.42 8.45 18.21
N ALA A 129 -13.98 9.41 17.47
CA ALA A 129 -13.60 10.81 17.61
C ALA A 129 -14.82 11.69 17.31
N ARG A 130 -15.89 11.59 18.11
CA ARG A 130 -16.95 12.62 18.10
C ARG A 130 -17.89 12.73 19.30
N PHE A 131 -17.49 12.23 20.48
CA PHE A 131 -18.04 12.70 21.76
C PHE A 131 -16.96 12.72 22.85
N SER A 132 -16.18 13.80 22.88
CA SER A 132 -15.50 14.29 24.09
C SER A 132 -15.44 15.80 24.03
#